data_AF-A0A838CU96-F1
#
_entry.id   AF-A0A838CU96-F1
#
_cell.length_a   1.000
_cell.length_b   1.000
_cell.length_c   1.000
_cell.angle_alpha   90.00
_cell.angle_beta   90.00
_cell.angle_gamma   90.00
#
_symmetry.space_group_name_H-M   'P 1'
#
loop_
_entity.id
_entity.type
_entity.pdbx_description
1 polymer ?
#
loop_
_entity_poly.entity_id
_entity_poly.type
_entity_poly.pdbx_seq_one_letter_code
_entity_poly.pdbx_strand_id
1 'polypeptide(L)'
;MRHPYENYQKAQLGTLLLAVVLSIVAMFQLEHQWIILLMFYVLSVSFLFDALIEIKRQQKGFAIIQLLRAIIIFLFTTILYF
;
A
#
# COMPACT_ATOMS: atom_id res chain seq x y z
N MET A 1 3.47 -23.80 14.81
CA MET A 1 4.44 -22.82 15.34
C MET A 1 4.02 -21.44 14.82
N ARG A 2 3.55 -20.54 15.68
CA ARG A 2 3.04 -19.20 15.32
C ARG A 2 4.22 -18.38 14.79
N HIS A 3 4.29 -18.12 13.49
CA HIS A 3 5.36 -17.28 12.95
C HIS A 3 5.03 -15.82 13.30
N PRO A 4 5.91 -15.07 13.97
CA PRO A 4 5.66 -13.68 14.39
C PRO A 4 5.42 -12.71 13.21
N TYR A 5 5.55 -13.18 11.97
CA TYR A 5 5.37 -12.45 10.73
C TYR A 5 3.96 -12.57 10.14
N GLU A 6 3.16 -13.56 10.54
CA GLU A 6 1.84 -13.82 9.95
C GLU A 6 0.90 -12.63 10.10
N ASN A 7 0.99 -11.87 11.19
CA ASN A 7 0.12 -10.73 11.43
C ASN A 7 0.42 -9.57 10.46
N TYR A 8 1.69 -9.28 10.20
CA TYR A 8 2.07 -8.24 9.23
C TYR A 8 1.73 -8.66 7.81
N GLN A 9 1.94 -9.92 7.49
CA GLN A 9 1.60 -10.47 6.18
C GLN A 9 0.08 -10.49 5.94
N LYS A 10 -0.71 -10.82 6.96
CA LYS A 10 -2.18 -10.69 6.93
C LYS A 10 -2.62 -9.23 6.81
N ALA A 11 -1.95 -8.30 7.49
CA ALA A 11 -2.24 -6.87 7.37
C ALA A 11 -1.95 -6.36 5.95
N GLN A 12 -0.80 -6.73 5.37
CA GLN A 12 -0.44 -6.41 4.00
C GLN A 12 -1.46 -6.96 2.99
N LEU A 13 -1.81 -8.25 3.11
CA LEU A 13 -2.82 -8.88 2.26
C LEU A 13 -4.18 -8.20 2.43
N GLY A 14 -4.55 -7.83 3.67
CA GLY A 14 -5.75 -7.08 3.97
C GLY A 14 -5.77 -5.71 3.29
N THR A 15 -4.68 -4.94 3.37
CA THR A 15 -4.58 -3.64 2.70
C THR A 15 -4.58 -3.76 1.18
N LEU A 16 -3.94 -4.80 0.63
CA LEU A 16 -3.95 -5.06 -0.81
C LEU A 16 -5.36 -5.40 -1.30
N LEU A 17 -6.07 -6.27 -0.56
CA LEU A 17 -7.45 -6.66 -0.87
C LEU A 17 -8.37 -5.43 -0.77
N LEU A 18 -8.18 -4.58 0.24
CA LEU A 18 -8.90 -3.32 0.38
C LEU A 18 -8.61 -2.36 -0.78
N ALA A 19 -7.36 -2.27 -1.24
CA ALA A 19 -6.99 -1.48 -2.42
C ALA A 19 -7.68 -1.97 -3.69
N VAL A 20 -7.83 -3.29 -3.86
CA VAL A 20 -8.56 -3.89 -4.98
C VAL A 20 -10.07 -3.58 -4.90
N VAL A 21 -10.67 -3.66 -3.71
CA VAL A 21 -12.09 -3.29 -3.55
C VAL A 21 -12.29 -1.80 -3.86
N LEU A 22 -11.41 -0.94 -3.34
CA LEU A 22 -11.44 0.50 -3.62
C LEU A 22 -11.24 0.80 -5.11
N SER A 23 -10.37 0.07 -5.82
CA SER A 23 -10.17 0.28 -7.26
C SER A 23 -11.42 -0.07 -8.06
N ILE A 24 -12.09 -1.17 -7.71
CA ILE A 24 -13.36 -1.56 -8.33
C ILE A 24 -14.43 -0.49 -8.07
N VAL A 25 -14.57 -0.02 -6.83
CA VAL A 25 -15.54 1.04 -6.48
C VAL A 25 -15.22 2.35 -7.21
N ALA A 26 -13.94 2.72 -7.30
CA ALA A 26 -13.48 3.91 -8.02
C ALA A 26 -13.83 3.85 -9.51
N MET A 27 -13.75 2.66 -10.15
CA MET A 27 -14.14 2.50 -11.55
C MET A 27 -15.63 2.78 -11.79
N PHE A 28 -16.50 2.49 -10.84
CA PHE A 28 -17.94 2.79 -10.97
C PHE A 28 -18.30 4.22 -10.54
N GLN A 29 -17.47 4.87 -9.73
CA GLN A 29 -17.68 6.23 -9.22
C GLN A 29 -16.58 7.20 -9.68
N LEU A 30 -16.27 7.20 -10.99
CA LEU A 30 -15.23 8.04 -11.61
C LEU A 30 -15.35 9.54 -11.31
N GLU A 31 -16.55 10.03 -11.01
CA GLU A 31 -16.79 11.42 -10.62
C GLU A 31 -16.18 11.77 -9.25
N HIS A 32 -16.00 10.78 -8.36
CA HIS A 32 -15.46 10.97 -7.02
C HIS A 32 -13.95 10.79 -7.02
N GLN A 33 -13.24 11.82 -7.50
CA GLN A 33 -11.77 11.84 -7.57
C GLN A 33 -11.10 11.55 -6.20
N TRP A 34 -11.79 11.83 -5.09
CA TRP A 34 -11.37 11.50 -3.72
C TRP A 34 -11.20 9.98 -3.46
N ILE A 35 -12.01 9.13 -4.08
CA ILE A 35 -11.95 7.66 -3.91
C ILE A 35 -10.68 7.11 -4.58
N ILE A 36 -10.32 7.68 -5.73
CA ILE A 36 -9.07 7.36 -6.44
C ILE A 36 -7.87 7.74 -5.58
N LEU A 37 -7.90 8.93 -4.96
CA LEU A 37 -6.89 9.38 -4.01
C LEU A 37 -6.74 8.42 -2.82
N LEU A 38 -7.87 8.02 -2.23
CA LEU A 38 -7.90 7.06 -1.12
C LEU A 38 -7.32 5.71 -1.52
N MET A 39 -7.66 5.19 -2.70
CA MET A 39 -7.10 3.95 -3.24
C MET A 39 -5.57 4.01 -3.31
N PHE A 40 -5.02 5.11 -3.83
CA PHE A 40 -3.57 5.28 -3.93
C PHE A 40 -2.88 5.40 -2.57
N TYR A 41 -3.51 6.06 -1.59
CA TYR A 41 -2.98 6.08 -0.22
C TYR A 41 -3.01 4.70 0.44
N VAL A 42 -4.08 3.93 0.26
CA VAL A 42 -4.15 2.54 0.74
C VAL A 42 -3.06 1.69 0.07
N LEU A 43 -2.80 1.90 -1.22
CA LEU A 43 -1.73 1.23 -1.94
C LEU A 43 -0.33 1.60 -1.37
N SER A 44 -0.08 2.88 -1.08
CA SER A 44 1.16 3.34 -0.43
C SER A 44 1.35 2.68 0.94
N VAL A 45 0.28 2.60 1.75
CA VAL A 45 0.30 1.91 3.05
C VAL A 45 0.59 0.41 2.88
N SER A 46 0.07 -0.24 1.84
CA SER A 46 0.40 -1.63 1.53
C SER A 46 1.89 -1.83 1.29
N PHE A 47 2.55 -0.90 0.58
CA PHE A 47 4.01 -0.95 0.37
C PHE A 47 4.81 -0.68 1.65
N LEU A 48 4.29 0.17 2.56
CA LEU A 48 4.89 0.36 3.89
C LEU A 48 4.84 -0.92 4.72
N PHE A 49 3.72 -1.65 4.70
CA PHE A 49 3.64 -2.95 5.38
C PHE A 49 4.61 -3.96 4.80
N ASP A 50 4.78 -3.98 3.47
CA ASP A 50 5.76 -4.84 2.80
C ASP A 50 7.20 -4.50 3.22
N ALA A 51 7.53 -3.20 3.28
CA ALA A 51 8.83 -2.74 3.78
C ALA A 51 9.08 -3.17 5.24
N LEU A 52 8.07 -3.10 6.10
CA LEU A 52 8.17 -3.54 7.50
C LEU A 52 8.39 -5.05 7.64
N ILE A 53 7.71 -5.86 6.83
CA ILE A 53 7.93 -7.31 6.77
C ILE A 53 9.37 -7.61 6.35
N GLU A 54 9.88 -6.85 5.39
CA GLU A 54 11.18 -7.07 4.79
C GLU A 54 12.34 -6.64 5.71
N ILE A 55 12.14 -5.56 6.49
CA ILE A 55 13.04 -5.18 7.60
C ILE A 55 13.13 -6.32 8.61
N LYS A 56 11.99 -6.92 8.96
CA LYS A 56 11.93 -8.04 9.90
C LYS A 56 12.57 -9.32 9.35
N ARG A 57 12.56 -9.51 8.03
CA ARG A 57 13.27 -10.59 7.31
C ARG A 57 14.77 -10.36 7.12
N GLN A 58 15.33 -9.27 7.67
CA GLN A 58 16.73 -8.85 7.47
C GLN A 58 17.11 -8.53 6.02
N GLN A 59 16.13 -8.43 5.12
CA GLN A 59 16.35 -8.15 3.70
C GLN A 59 16.30 -6.64 3.44
N LYS A 60 17.26 -5.90 4.00
CA LYS A 60 17.27 -4.42 4.02
C LYS A 60 17.16 -3.79 2.63
N GLY A 61 17.70 -4.43 1.59
CA GLY A 61 17.62 -3.93 0.21
C GLY A 61 16.18 -3.84 -0.31
N PHE A 62 15.42 -4.94 -0.18
CA PHE A 62 14.02 -4.98 -0.61
C PHE A 62 13.13 -4.06 0.24
N ALA A 63 13.43 -3.92 1.53
CA ALA A 63 12.73 -2.97 2.40
C ALA A 63 12.86 -1.53 1.89
N ILE A 64 14.08 -1.10 1.54
CA ILE A 64 14.33 0.24 1.03
C ILE A 64 13.58 0.46 -0.29
N ILE A 65 13.58 -0.52 -1.19
CA ILE A 65 12.87 -0.44 -2.48
C ILE A 65 11.36 -0.24 -2.26
N GLN A 66 10.74 -1.02 -1.36
CA GLN A 66 9.31 -0.90 -1.08
C GLN A 66 8.96 0.42 -0.39
N LEU A 67 9.83 0.90 0.50
CA LEU A 67 9.67 2.20 1.15
C LEU A 67 9.78 3.35 0.13
N LEU A 68 10.73 3.26 -0.81
CA LEU A 68 10.86 4.22 -1.91
C LEU A 68 9.61 4.22 -2.81
N ARG A 69 9.07 3.03 -3.15
CA ARG A 69 7.82 2.91 -3.92
C ARG A 69 6.64 3.54 -3.19
N ALA A 70 6.51 3.31 -1.89
CA ALA A 70 5.45 3.93 -1.09
C ALA A 70 5.52 5.47 -1.15
N ILE A 71 6.73 6.03 -1.02
CA ILE A 71 6.97 7.48 -1.10
C ILE A 71 6.66 8.01 -2.50
N ILE A 72 7.13 7.35 -3.56
CA ILE A 72 6.89 7.79 -4.94
C ILE A 72 5.39 7.86 -5.22
N ILE A 73 4.64 6.82 -4.84
CA ILE A 73 3.19 6.80 -5.04
C ILE A 73 2.50 7.88 -4.22
N PHE A 74 2.90 8.06 -2.96
CA PHE A 74 2.34 9.12 -2.11
C PHE A 74 2.58 10.52 -2.68
N LEU A 75 3.79 10.82 -3.13
CA LEU A 75 4.14 12.11 -3.73
C LEU A 75 3.43 12.30 -5.07
N PHE A 76 3.47 11.29 -5.94
CA PHE A 76 2.85 11.34 -7.26
C PHE A 76 1.35 11.59 -7.17
N THR A 77 0.68 10.96 -6.21
CA THR A 77 -0.77 11.07 -6.02
C THR A 77 -1.18 12.36 -5.36
N THR A 78 -0.31 12.92 -4.49
CA THR A 78 -0.50 14.26 -3.94
C THR A 78 -0.34 15.32 -5.04
N ILE A 79 0.69 15.22 -5.89
CA ILE A 79 0.94 16.16 -7.01
C ILE A 79 -0.14 16.06 -8.10
N LEU A 80 -0.68 14.87 -8.37
CA LEU A 80 -1.73 14.73 -9.38
C LEU A 80 -3.05 15.38 -8.99
N TYR A 81 -3.26 15.59 -7.68
CA TYR A 81 -4.54 16.04 -7.14
C TYR A 81 -4.52 17.50 -6.67
N PHE A 82 -3.37 18.01 -6.23
CA PHE A 82 -3.14 19.41 -5.87
C PHE A 82 -2.58 20.22 -7.03
#